data_AF-A0A0S8H5X1-F1
#
_entry.id   AF-A0A0S8H5X1-F1
#
_cell.length_a   1.000
_cell.length_b   1.000
_cell.length_c   1.000
_cell.angle_alpha   90.00
_cell.angle_beta   90.00
_cell.angle_gamma   90.00
#
_symmetry.space_group_name_H-M   'P 1'
#
loop_
_entity.id
_entity.type
_entity.pdbx_description
1 polymer ?
#
loop_
_entity_poly.entity_id
_entity_poly.type
_entity_poly.pdbx_seq_one_letter_code
_entity_poly.pdbx_strand_id
1 'polypeptide(L)'
;MKAGRRGGSIVGAYLSLTVICGLAGPGLSAPPSRWTIDTTSGVTGTTVPDQSVNGVRATDVTVLGGEELLVYSVNLDGCLHISQPAPPTTVGVRIYDSDTQELVASRERTFWFEVNCAWDYPISALLQPGRDYRIGWFIDAGASPAYADMFRPDSFPYWETEGLFRINGGYAAGADVFPSNASELVPPTELEVAQGFVYGDANLNGCVDGLDYSCWSLNYLSAGGWVGGDFNFDGITDGLDYNNWSLHYGYGCPWAGAGIPEPSCTVVLILAVWTLRRRR
;
A
#
# COMPACT_ATOMS: atom_id res chain seq x y z
N MET A 1 15.84 -37.71 62.39
CA MET A 1 16.12 -37.39 60.98
C MET A 1 15.09 -36.37 60.52
N LYS A 2 15.58 -35.21 60.04
CA LYS A 2 14.83 -33.98 59.76
C LYS A 2 14.04 -34.06 58.45
N ALA A 3 12.91 -33.34 58.42
CA ALA A 3 11.94 -33.24 57.33
C ALA A 3 12.51 -32.70 56.00
N GLY A 4 12.02 -33.25 54.88
CA GLY A 4 12.17 -32.72 53.53
C GLY A 4 10.80 -32.38 52.93
N ARG A 5 10.63 -31.11 52.56
CA ARG A 5 9.39 -30.43 52.19
C ARG A 5 9.06 -30.66 50.71
N ARG A 6 7.78 -30.86 50.39
CA ARG A 6 7.21 -30.98 49.03
C ARG A 6 7.39 -29.67 48.24
N GLY A 7 7.74 -29.79 46.96
CA GLY A 7 7.62 -28.74 45.96
C GLY A 7 7.10 -29.34 44.66
N GLY A 8 5.80 -29.16 44.39
CA GLY A 8 5.24 -29.36 43.06
C GLY A 8 5.52 -28.12 42.21
N SER A 9 5.83 -28.30 40.93
CA SER A 9 5.75 -27.22 39.96
C SER A 9 4.98 -27.68 38.74
N ILE A 10 4.14 -26.76 38.30
CA ILE A 10 2.96 -26.92 37.46
C ILE A 10 3.38 -26.89 36.00
N VAL A 11 2.84 -27.80 35.21
CA VAL A 11 2.90 -27.79 33.74
C VAL A 11 2.15 -26.53 33.26
N GLY A 12 2.90 -25.55 32.77
CA GLY A 12 2.35 -24.33 32.18
C GLY A 12 1.77 -24.61 30.80
N ALA A 13 0.45 -24.71 30.72
CA ALA A 13 -0.29 -24.53 29.48
C ALA A 13 -0.20 -23.06 29.08
N TYR A 14 0.44 -22.75 27.94
CA TYR A 14 0.34 -21.44 27.33
C TYR A 14 -1.03 -21.35 26.64
N LEU A 15 -1.96 -20.70 27.33
CA LEU A 15 -3.27 -20.33 26.79
C LEU A 15 -3.08 -19.38 25.60
N SER A 16 -3.78 -19.70 24.52
CA SER A 16 -3.99 -18.84 23.35
C SER A 16 -4.55 -17.48 23.78
N LEU A 17 -3.87 -16.41 23.37
CA LEU A 17 -4.30 -15.03 23.62
C LEU A 17 -5.36 -14.67 22.58
N THR A 18 -6.60 -15.11 22.79
CA THR A 18 -7.77 -14.45 22.22
C THR A 18 -7.86 -13.08 22.87
N VAL A 19 -7.34 -12.05 22.18
CA VAL A 19 -7.59 -10.66 22.55
C VAL A 19 -9.08 -10.40 22.44
N ILE A 20 -9.65 -10.09 23.60
CA ILE A 20 -11.03 -9.71 23.82
C ILE A 20 -11.29 -8.42 23.03
N CYS A 21 -11.99 -8.55 21.90
CA CYS A 21 -12.56 -7.44 21.17
C CYS A 21 -13.73 -6.88 22.00
N GLY A 22 -13.43 -5.85 22.81
CA GLY A 22 -14.41 -5.11 23.58
C GLY A 22 -15.10 -4.07 22.69
N LEU A 23 -16.38 -4.34 22.37
CA LEU A 23 -17.46 -3.38 22.12
C LEU A 23 -17.05 -2.07 21.41
N ALA A 24 -17.04 -2.11 20.08
CA ALA A 24 -17.20 -0.91 19.27
C ALA A 24 -18.51 -0.20 19.68
N GLY A 25 -18.41 1.07 20.08
CA GLY A 25 -19.58 1.93 20.16
C GLY A 25 -20.26 2.02 18.78
N PRO A 26 -21.58 2.29 18.73
CA PRO A 26 -22.28 2.39 17.45
C PRO A 26 -21.75 3.62 16.70
N GLY A 27 -20.87 3.41 15.72
CA GLY A 27 -20.40 4.48 14.82
C GLY A 27 -18.91 4.50 14.47
N LEU A 28 -18.06 3.62 15.01
CA LEU A 28 -16.65 3.54 14.59
C LEU A 28 -16.54 2.61 13.37
N SER A 29 -16.08 3.13 12.23
CA SER A 29 -15.63 2.27 11.13
C SER A 29 -14.37 1.53 11.58
N ALA A 30 -14.29 0.23 11.27
CA ALA A 30 -13.05 -0.51 11.47
C ALA A 30 -11.95 0.10 10.57
N PRO A 31 -10.67 0.06 11.00
CA PRO A 31 -9.58 0.49 10.15
C PRO A 31 -9.51 -0.38 8.88
N PRO A 32 -8.95 0.14 7.78
CA PRO A 32 -8.71 -0.62 6.57
C PRO A 32 -7.92 -1.89 6.88
N SER A 33 -8.30 -2.99 6.24
CA SER A 33 -7.51 -4.22 6.30
C SER A 33 -6.31 -4.06 5.37
N ARG A 34 -5.12 -4.45 5.83
CA ARG A 34 -3.86 -4.27 5.10
C ARG A 34 -3.09 -5.57 5.03
N TRP A 35 -2.43 -5.78 3.89
CA TRP A 35 -1.62 -6.96 3.61
C TRP A 35 -0.33 -6.59 2.91
N THR A 36 0.68 -7.41 3.15
CA THR A 36 1.93 -7.43 2.39
C THR A 36 1.89 -8.67 1.52
N ILE A 37 1.92 -8.50 0.20
CA ILE A 37 1.78 -9.60 -0.75
C ILE A 37 3.09 -9.79 -1.50
N ASP A 38 3.70 -10.96 -1.32
CA ASP A 38 4.79 -11.43 -2.17
C ASP A 38 4.22 -12.23 -3.34
N THR A 39 4.44 -11.71 -4.56
CA THR A 39 4.03 -12.32 -5.83
C THR A 39 4.65 -13.68 -6.09
N THR A 40 5.70 -14.09 -5.39
CA THR A 40 6.38 -15.38 -5.52
C THR A 40 6.01 -16.38 -4.42
N SER A 41 5.15 -15.96 -3.49
CA SER A 41 4.70 -16.81 -2.38
C SER A 41 3.60 -17.80 -2.81
N GLY A 42 3.28 -18.75 -1.93
CA GLY A 42 2.22 -19.74 -2.16
C GLY A 42 2.52 -20.79 -3.24
N VAL A 43 3.72 -20.79 -3.80
CA VAL A 43 4.17 -21.73 -4.84
C VAL A 43 5.60 -22.19 -4.59
N THR A 44 5.93 -23.39 -5.08
CA THR A 44 7.32 -23.86 -5.15
C THR A 44 7.96 -23.41 -6.46
N GLY A 45 9.28 -23.24 -6.45
CA GLY A 45 10.00 -22.81 -7.63
C GLY A 45 11.49 -22.66 -7.37
N THR A 46 12.18 -22.06 -8.33
CA THR A 46 13.62 -21.83 -8.27
C THR A 46 13.92 -20.37 -8.53
N THR A 47 14.72 -19.75 -7.66
CA THR A 47 15.34 -18.45 -7.95
C THR A 47 16.40 -18.64 -9.04
N VAL A 48 16.24 -17.90 -10.12
CA VAL A 48 17.16 -17.87 -11.27
C VAL A 48 17.98 -16.59 -11.14
N PRO A 49 19.28 -16.69 -10.82
CA PRO A 49 20.09 -15.51 -10.55
C PRO A 49 20.50 -14.76 -11.83
N ASP A 50 20.94 -13.51 -11.65
CA ASP A 50 21.61 -12.69 -12.65
C ASP A 50 20.86 -12.57 -14.00
N GLN A 51 19.54 -12.48 -13.97
CA GLN A 51 18.75 -12.32 -15.18
C GLN A 51 18.82 -10.89 -15.68
N SER A 52 18.95 -10.71 -16.99
CA SER A 52 18.92 -9.36 -17.57
C SER A 52 17.53 -8.76 -17.42
N VAL A 53 17.45 -7.57 -16.80
CA VAL A 53 16.18 -6.93 -16.42
C VAL A 53 15.93 -5.58 -17.09
N ASN A 54 16.76 -5.17 -18.06
CA ASN A 54 16.47 -3.95 -18.85
C ASN A 54 15.11 -4.05 -19.56
N GLY A 55 14.37 -2.93 -19.56
CA GLY A 55 12.97 -2.86 -19.97
C GLY A 55 12.01 -3.24 -18.85
N VAL A 56 10.81 -3.69 -19.19
CA VAL A 56 9.78 -4.09 -18.22
C VAL A 56 9.87 -5.59 -17.91
N ARG A 57 9.81 -5.95 -16.63
CA ARG A 57 9.55 -7.31 -16.12
C ARG A 57 8.32 -7.25 -15.23
N ALA A 58 7.30 -8.03 -15.52
CA ALA A 58 6.02 -7.95 -14.83
C ALA A 58 5.44 -9.31 -14.49
N THR A 59 4.64 -9.31 -13.44
CA THR A 59 3.78 -10.41 -13.02
C THR A 59 2.36 -10.09 -13.44
N ASP A 60 1.72 -11.02 -14.15
CA ASP A 60 0.29 -10.93 -14.46
C ASP A 60 -0.51 -11.53 -13.29
N VAL A 61 -1.39 -10.73 -12.71
CA VAL A 61 -2.16 -11.06 -11.51
C VAL A 61 -3.63 -10.83 -11.75
N THR A 62 -4.47 -11.78 -11.33
CA THR A 62 -5.92 -11.58 -11.21
C THR A 62 -6.24 -11.14 -9.79
N VAL A 63 -6.93 -10.02 -9.63
CA VAL A 63 -7.46 -9.59 -8.32
C VAL A 63 -8.59 -10.54 -7.91
N LEU A 64 -8.44 -11.17 -6.76
CA LEU A 64 -9.43 -12.06 -6.18
C LEU A 64 -10.29 -11.34 -5.14
N GLY A 65 -11.41 -11.97 -4.76
CA GLY A 65 -12.36 -11.40 -3.81
C GLY A 65 -13.46 -10.56 -4.48
N GLY A 66 -14.14 -9.75 -3.68
CA GLY A 66 -15.28 -8.93 -4.12
C GLY A 66 -15.13 -7.44 -3.81
N GLU A 67 -13.99 -7.02 -3.29
CA GLU A 67 -13.69 -5.65 -2.88
C GLU A 67 -12.52 -5.11 -3.72
N GLU A 68 -12.47 -3.80 -3.92
CA GLU A 68 -11.37 -3.14 -4.61
C GLU A 68 -10.10 -3.16 -3.73
N LEU A 69 -8.94 -3.27 -4.37
CA LEU A 69 -7.63 -3.23 -3.70
C LEU A 69 -6.92 -1.92 -4.00
N LEU A 70 -6.61 -1.16 -2.95
CA LEU A 70 -5.65 -0.07 -3.02
C LEU A 70 -4.24 -0.67 -2.96
N VAL A 71 -3.41 -0.42 -3.97
CA VAL A 71 -1.96 -0.62 -3.89
C VAL A 71 -1.33 0.71 -3.53
N TYR A 72 -0.64 0.76 -2.38
CA TYR A 72 -0.06 2.02 -1.87
C TYR A 72 1.47 2.01 -1.80
N SER A 73 2.10 0.84 -1.90
CA SER A 73 3.55 0.69 -2.00
C SER A 73 3.90 -0.57 -2.76
N VAL A 74 5.01 -0.53 -3.50
CA VAL A 74 5.55 -1.69 -4.22
C VAL A 74 7.08 -1.71 -4.07
N ASN A 75 7.62 -2.89 -3.76
CA ASN A 75 9.04 -3.16 -3.54
C ASN A 75 9.49 -4.39 -4.35
N LEU A 76 10.72 -4.38 -4.86
CA LEU A 76 11.30 -5.54 -5.56
C LEU A 76 12.11 -6.32 -4.52
N ASP A 77 11.59 -7.45 -4.08
CA ASP A 77 12.24 -8.31 -3.10
C ASP A 77 13.44 -9.01 -3.75
N GLY A 78 14.58 -8.34 -3.77
CA GLY A 78 15.80 -8.85 -4.39
C GLY A 78 16.88 -7.79 -4.57
N CYS A 79 18.12 -8.26 -4.72
CA CYS A 79 19.23 -7.38 -5.04
C CYS A 79 19.24 -7.07 -6.54
N LEU A 80 18.61 -5.97 -6.94
CA LEU A 80 18.85 -5.37 -8.25
C LEU A 80 20.31 -4.91 -8.31
N HIS A 81 21.08 -5.47 -9.24
CA HIS A 81 22.48 -5.15 -9.45
C HIS A 81 22.67 -4.43 -10.79
N ILE A 82 23.17 -3.19 -10.73
CA ILE A 82 23.47 -2.38 -11.91
C ILE A 82 24.97 -2.05 -11.91
N SER A 83 25.72 -2.64 -12.86
CA SER A 83 27.18 -2.52 -12.92
C SER A 83 27.65 -1.16 -13.49
N GLN A 84 28.74 -0.63 -12.94
CA GLN A 84 29.37 0.63 -13.38
C GLN A 84 30.20 0.48 -14.68
N PRO A 85 30.36 1.56 -15.48
CA PRO A 85 29.85 2.92 -15.26
C PRO A 85 28.41 3.08 -15.75
N ALA A 86 27.45 3.26 -14.84
CA ALA A 86 26.03 3.49 -15.19
C ALA A 86 25.69 4.99 -15.11
N PRO A 87 25.60 5.72 -16.24
CA PRO A 87 24.94 7.03 -16.30
C PRO A 87 23.41 6.83 -16.17
N PRO A 88 22.59 7.89 -16.02
CA PRO A 88 21.42 7.88 -15.15
C PRO A 88 20.57 6.63 -15.35
N THR A 89 20.44 5.83 -14.28
CA THR A 89 19.62 4.62 -14.31
C THR A 89 18.26 4.93 -13.73
N THR A 90 17.21 4.72 -14.52
CA THR A 90 15.85 4.86 -14.04
C THR A 90 15.31 3.50 -13.64
N VAL A 91 14.83 3.42 -12.41
CA VAL A 91 14.09 2.25 -11.90
C VAL A 91 12.71 2.73 -11.50
N GLY A 92 11.69 1.97 -11.84
CA GLY A 92 10.37 2.25 -11.33
C GLY A 92 9.35 1.16 -11.55
N VAL A 93 8.24 1.31 -10.88
CA VAL A 93 7.10 0.41 -10.89
C VAL A 93 6.08 0.86 -11.92
N ARG A 94 5.51 -0.10 -12.64
CA ARG A 94 4.39 0.09 -13.56
C ARG A 94 3.29 -0.89 -13.22
N ILE A 95 2.07 -0.39 -13.20
CA ILE A 95 0.86 -1.19 -13.08
C ILE A 95 0.07 -0.95 -14.34
N TYR A 96 -0.11 -2.01 -15.13
CA TYR A 96 -0.94 -1.99 -16.32
C TYR A 96 -2.21 -2.77 -16.11
N ASP A 97 -3.28 -2.35 -16.76
CA ASP A 97 -4.49 -3.12 -16.91
C ASP A 97 -4.30 -4.14 -18.04
N SER A 98 -4.46 -5.44 -17.78
CA SER A 98 -4.12 -6.49 -18.76
C SER A 98 -5.07 -6.52 -19.96
N ASP A 99 -6.31 -6.06 -19.79
CA ASP A 99 -7.32 -6.05 -20.86
C ASP A 99 -7.13 -4.87 -21.80
N THR A 100 -7.04 -3.67 -21.23
CA THR A 100 -6.95 -2.41 -21.98
C THR A 100 -5.52 -2.06 -22.38
N GLN A 101 -4.53 -2.67 -21.71
CA GLN A 101 -3.09 -2.38 -21.84
C GLN A 101 -2.70 -0.97 -21.39
N GLU A 102 -3.62 -0.23 -20.78
CA GLU A 102 -3.37 1.11 -20.27
C GLU A 102 -2.49 1.06 -19.03
N LEU A 103 -1.61 2.06 -18.89
CA LEU A 103 -0.84 2.28 -17.68
C LEU A 103 -1.75 2.89 -16.62
N VAL A 104 -2.09 2.11 -15.60
CA VAL A 104 -2.98 2.51 -14.49
C VAL A 104 -2.24 3.41 -13.52
N ALA A 105 -1.02 3.03 -13.15
CA ALA A 105 -0.19 3.80 -12.24
C ALA A 105 1.29 3.54 -12.52
N SER A 106 2.13 4.53 -12.21
CA SER A 106 3.57 4.37 -12.28
C SER A 106 4.29 5.22 -11.25
N ARG A 107 5.49 4.78 -10.87
CA ARG A 107 6.39 5.54 -10.01
C ARG A 107 7.82 5.22 -10.38
N GLU A 108 8.67 6.24 -10.51
CA GLU A 108 10.08 6.01 -10.83
C GLU A 108 11.03 6.94 -10.06
N ARG A 109 12.29 6.52 -10.03
CA ARG A 109 13.42 7.25 -9.49
C ARG A 109 14.63 7.05 -10.38
N THR A 110 15.41 8.10 -10.56
CA THR A 110 16.67 8.06 -11.31
C THR A 110 17.85 8.09 -10.35
N PHE A 111 18.75 7.14 -10.53
CA PHE A 111 19.96 6.96 -9.74
C PHE A 111 21.19 7.36 -10.55
N TRP A 112 22.16 7.94 -9.84
CA TRP A 112 23.44 8.40 -10.40
C TRP A 112 24.63 7.64 -9.80
N PHE A 113 24.33 6.51 -9.17
CA PHE A 113 25.27 5.65 -8.45
C PHE A 113 24.83 4.19 -8.60
N GLU A 114 25.70 3.28 -8.17
CA GLU A 114 25.43 1.84 -8.19
C GLU A 114 24.21 1.48 -7.33
N VAL A 115 23.26 0.76 -7.92
CA VAL A 115 22.11 0.22 -7.22
C VAL A 115 22.38 -1.25 -6.96
N ASN A 116 22.27 -1.67 -5.70
CA ASN A 116 22.50 -3.04 -5.24
C ASN A 116 21.31 -3.64 -4.48
N CYS A 117 20.24 -2.88 -4.34
CA CYS A 117 19.00 -3.32 -3.71
C CYS A 117 17.84 -2.45 -4.20
N ALA A 118 16.63 -2.98 -4.09
CA ALA A 118 15.43 -2.22 -4.36
C ALA A 118 15.04 -1.29 -3.22
N TRP A 119 14.10 -0.39 -3.53
CA TRP A 119 13.58 0.64 -2.65
C TRP A 119 12.05 0.55 -2.68
N ASP A 120 11.40 1.08 -1.64
CA ASP A 120 9.95 1.25 -1.66
C ASP A 120 9.55 2.38 -2.61
N TYR A 121 8.64 2.06 -3.53
CA TYR A 121 8.03 3.01 -4.43
C TYR A 121 6.61 3.30 -3.94
N PRO A 122 6.38 4.43 -3.23
CA PRO A 122 5.04 4.83 -2.88
C PRO A 122 4.27 5.12 -4.16
N ILE A 123 3.10 4.50 -4.27
CA ILE A 123 2.23 4.57 -5.45
C ILE A 123 0.78 4.66 -4.96
N SER A 124 -0.13 4.87 -5.89
CA SER A 124 -1.57 5.03 -5.67
C SER A 124 -2.22 4.34 -6.87
N ALA A 125 -2.76 3.14 -6.67
CA ALA A 125 -3.48 2.43 -7.73
C ALA A 125 -4.69 1.71 -7.16
N LEU A 126 -5.80 1.77 -7.88
CA LEU A 126 -7.03 1.07 -7.55
C LEU A 126 -7.22 -0.13 -8.48
N LEU A 127 -7.16 -1.33 -7.92
CA LEU A 127 -7.36 -2.57 -8.67
C LEU A 127 -8.77 -3.12 -8.42
N GLN A 128 -9.49 -3.41 -9.50
CA GLN A 128 -10.86 -3.88 -9.44
C GLN A 128 -10.91 -5.41 -9.31
N PRO A 129 -11.84 -5.96 -8.50
CA PRO A 129 -11.96 -7.40 -8.32
C PRO A 129 -12.33 -8.10 -9.63
N GLY A 130 -11.72 -9.26 -9.86
CA GLY A 130 -11.95 -10.09 -11.05
C GLY A 130 -11.25 -9.60 -12.33
N ARG A 131 -10.47 -8.51 -12.27
CA ARG A 131 -9.67 -8.02 -13.40
C ARG A 131 -8.23 -8.48 -13.29
N ASP A 132 -7.58 -8.51 -14.46
CA ASP A 132 -6.18 -8.87 -14.61
C ASP A 132 -5.32 -7.61 -14.74
N TYR A 133 -4.20 -7.59 -14.04
CA TYR A 133 -3.23 -6.49 -14.06
C TYR A 133 -1.82 -7.03 -14.25
N ARG A 134 -0.96 -6.26 -14.92
CA ARG A 134 0.48 -6.53 -14.99
C ARG A 134 1.22 -5.55 -14.11
N ILE A 135 1.76 -6.07 -13.02
CA ILE A 135 2.52 -5.31 -12.03
C ILE A 135 3.98 -5.64 -12.23
N GLY A 136 4.79 -4.63 -12.51
CA GLY A 136 6.17 -4.88 -12.89
C GLY A 136 7.11 -3.72 -12.68
N TRP A 137 8.36 -4.01 -13.00
CA TRP A 137 9.51 -3.14 -12.86
C TRP A 137 10.01 -2.77 -14.23
N PHE A 138 10.22 -1.48 -14.45
CA PHE A 138 10.99 -0.99 -15.58
C PHE A 138 12.34 -0.51 -15.09
N ILE A 139 13.35 -0.95 -15.81
CA ILE A 139 14.73 -0.57 -15.57
C ILE A 139 15.33 -0.09 -16.89
N ASP A 140 15.79 1.15 -16.90
CA ASP A 140 16.61 1.71 -17.96
C ASP A 140 17.98 2.06 -17.38
N ALA A 141 18.92 1.13 -17.55
CA ALA A 141 20.33 1.34 -17.21
C ALA A 141 21.15 1.86 -18.41
N GLY A 142 20.51 2.31 -19.49
CA GLY A 142 21.18 2.74 -20.71
C GLY A 142 22.07 1.65 -21.31
N ALA A 143 23.35 1.97 -21.51
CA ALA A 143 24.34 1.02 -22.01
C ALA A 143 24.89 0.06 -20.95
N SER A 144 24.56 0.27 -19.67
CA SER A 144 25.00 -0.61 -18.59
C SER A 144 24.12 -1.85 -18.49
N PRO A 145 24.70 -2.99 -18.12
CA PRO A 145 23.92 -4.17 -17.89
C PRO A 145 23.25 -4.10 -16.50
N ALA A 146 21.93 -4.27 -16.46
CA ALA A 146 21.16 -4.45 -15.24
C ALA A 146 20.76 -5.92 -15.09
N TYR A 147 21.03 -6.47 -13.92
CA TYR A 147 20.71 -7.84 -13.55
C TYR A 147 19.94 -7.88 -12.24
N ALA A 148 19.01 -8.82 -12.12
CA ALA A 148 18.38 -9.15 -10.85
C ALA A 148 18.05 -10.64 -10.81
N ASP A 149 17.92 -11.14 -9.59
CA ASP A 149 17.36 -12.46 -9.38
C ASP A 149 15.88 -12.44 -9.75
N MET A 150 15.44 -13.44 -10.52
CA MET A 150 14.03 -13.64 -10.84
C MET A 150 13.57 -14.99 -10.30
N PHE A 151 12.27 -15.16 -10.10
CA PHE A 151 11.71 -16.40 -9.63
C PHE A 151 11.05 -17.17 -10.76
N ARG A 152 11.39 -18.46 -10.88
CA ARG A 152 10.70 -19.40 -11.78
C ARG A 152 9.79 -20.32 -10.96
N PRO A 153 8.47 -20.13 -10.96
CA PRO A 153 7.54 -21.04 -10.32
C PRO A 153 7.49 -22.39 -11.06
N ASP A 154 7.18 -23.47 -10.34
CA ASP A 154 7.06 -24.81 -10.93
C ASP A 154 5.85 -24.94 -11.87
N SER A 155 4.84 -24.10 -11.70
CA SER A 155 3.66 -24.05 -12.56
C SER A 155 2.91 -22.72 -12.47
N PHE A 156 2.21 -22.36 -13.54
CA PHE A 156 1.16 -21.33 -13.54
C PHE A 156 -0.21 -21.96 -13.87
N PRO A 157 -1.33 -21.38 -13.40
CA PRO A 157 -1.38 -20.32 -12.40
C PRO A 157 -1.11 -20.85 -10.98
N TYR A 158 -0.81 -19.96 -10.06
CA TYR A 158 -0.77 -20.25 -8.62
C TYR A 158 -1.45 -19.13 -7.83
N TRP A 159 -1.61 -19.33 -6.53
CA TRP A 159 -2.19 -18.37 -5.61
C TRP A 159 -1.12 -17.97 -4.61
N GLU A 160 -0.99 -16.67 -4.37
CA GLU A 160 -0.12 -16.19 -3.30
C GLU A 160 -0.74 -16.48 -1.93
N THR A 161 0.07 -16.34 -0.87
CA THR A 161 -0.25 -16.87 0.47
C THR A 161 -1.44 -16.20 1.15
N GLU A 162 -1.67 -14.90 0.91
CA GLU A 162 -2.77 -14.11 1.45
C GLU A 162 -4.10 -14.33 0.71
N GLY A 163 -4.05 -14.93 -0.48
CA GLY A 163 -5.24 -15.31 -1.28
C GLY A 163 -5.97 -14.15 -1.96
N LEU A 164 -5.34 -12.98 -2.08
CA LEU A 164 -5.81 -11.78 -2.77
C LEU A 164 -5.46 -11.78 -4.26
N PHE A 165 -4.40 -12.47 -4.67
CA PHE A 165 -4.04 -12.59 -6.09
C PHE A 165 -3.94 -14.05 -6.57
N ARG A 166 -4.40 -14.29 -7.79
CA ARG A 166 -3.98 -15.44 -8.60
C ARG A 166 -2.90 -14.97 -9.57
N ILE A 167 -1.73 -15.60 -9.54
CA ILE A 167 -0.63 -15.28 -10.43
C ILE A 167 -0.77 -16.11 -11.71
N ASN A 168 -0.94 -15.44 -12.84
CA ASN A 168 -1.24 -16.08 -14.13
C ASN A 168 0.02 -16.39 -14.95
N GLY A 169 1.07 -15.59 -14.82
CA GLY A 169 2.27 -15.71 -15.65
C GLY A 169 3.25 -14.55 -15.45
N GLY A 170 4.49 -14.75 -15.89
CA GLY A 170 5.47 -13.69 -16.05
C GLY A 170 5.38 -13.06 -17.45
N TYR A 171 5.73 -11.78 -17.57
CA TYR A 171 5.77 -11.06 -18.84
C TYR A 171 6.95 -10.08 -18.91
N ALA A 172 7.41 -9.79 -20.13
CA ALA A 172 8.53 -8.88 -20.37
C ALA A 172 8.34 -8.00 -21.61
N ALA A 173 8.97 -6.82 -21.57
CA ALA A 173 9.21 -5.98 -22.74
C ALA A 173 10.62 -5.36 -22.66
N GLY A 174 11.22 -5.10 -23.82
CA GLY A 174 12.53 -4.45 -23.91
C GLY A 174 12.50 -2.92 -23.81
N ALA A 175 11.34 -2.32 -23.57
CA ALA A 175 11.11 -0.88 -23.48
C ALA A 175 10.03 -0.58 -22.42
N ASP A 176 9.83 0.69 -22.06
CA ASP A 176 8.75 1.13 -21.16
C ASP A 176 7.40 1.10 -21.87
N VAL A 177 6.88 -0.10 -22.06
CA VAL A 177 5.61 -0.37 -22.73
C VAL A 177 4.93 -1.56 -22.05
N PHE A 178 3.64 -1.74 -22.33
CA PHE A 178 2.90 -2.91 -21.88
C PHE A 178 3.66 -4.21 -22.23
N PRO A 179 4.05 -5.02 -21.22
CA PRO A 179 4.90 -6.18 -21.44
C PRO A 179 4.09 -7.32 -22.05
N SER A 180 4.20 -7.55 -23.36
CA SER A 180 3.40 -8.55 -24.09
C SER A 180 4.10 -9.90 -24.32
N ASN A 181 5.41 -9.99 -24.11
CA ASN A 181 6.14 -11.25 -24.29
C ASN A 181 6.00 -12.11 -23.04
N ALA A 182 5.44 -13.30 -23.18
CA ALA A 182 5.34 -14.25 -22.07
C ALA A 182 6.74 -14.67 -21.58
N SER A 183 6.86 -14.84 -20.26
CA SER A 183 8.06 -15.22 -19.54
C SER A 183 7.72 -16.29 -18.52
N GLU A 184 8.57 -17.31 -18.40
CA GLU A 184 8.47 -18.30 -17.30
C GLU A 184 8.95 -17.71 -15.97
N LEU A 185 9.58 -16.53 -16.00
CA LEU A 185 10.15 -15.84 -14.85
C LEU A 185 9.25 -14.70 -14.39
N VAL A 186 9.12 -14.59 -13.07
CA VAL A 186 8.36 -13.58 -12.33
C VAL A 186 9.36 -12.70 -11.56
N PRO A 187 9.25 -11.36 -11.62
CA PRO A 187 10.04 -10.51 -10.72
C PRO A 187 9.56 -10.68 -9.27
N PRO A 188 10.44 -10.95 -8.30
CA PRO A 188 10.05 -11.05 -6.89
C PRO A 188 9.58 -9.69 -6.41
N THR A 189 8.27 -9.51 -6.36
CA THR A 189 7.63 -8.22 -6.08
C THR A 189 6.79 -8.34 -4.82
N GLU A 190 7.04 -7.45 -3.87
CA GLU A 190 6.25 -7.26 -2.67
C GLU A 190 5.34 -6.04 -2.85
N LEU A 191 4.05 -6.20 -2.53
CA LEU A 191 3.05 -5.14 -2.61
C LEU A 191 2.46 -4.89 -1.24
N GLU A 192 2.33 -3.62 -0.87
CA GLU A 192 1.47 -3.24 0.25
C GLU A 192 0.11 -2.83 -0.28
N VAL A 193 -0.93 -3.53 0.19
CA VAL A 193 -2.31 -3.32 -0.27
C VAL A 193 -3.29 -3.13 0.88
N ALA A 194 -4.42 -2.47 0.58
CA ALA A 194 -5.49 -2.25 1.55
C ALA A 194 -6.89 -2.43 0.94
N GLN A 195 -7.85 -2.85 1.78
CA GLN A 195 -9.29 -2.88 1.51
C GLN A 195 -10.06 -2.07 2.55
N GLY A 196 -11.22 -1.52 2.16
CA GLY A 196 -12.03 -0.69 3.05
C GLY A 196 -11.37 0.64 3.41
N PHE A 197 -10.49 1.14 2.54
CA PHE A 197 -9.86 2.44 2.68
C PHE A 197 -10.84 3.58 2.41
N VAL A 198 -10.52 4.77 2.91
CA VAL A 198 -11.34 5.97 2.76
C VAL A 198 -10.48 7.05 2.11
N TYR A 199 -11.00 7.69 1.06
CA TYR A 199 -10.34 8.84 0.45
C TYR A 199 -10.02 9.90 1.50
N GLY A 200 -8.76 10.35 1.54
CA GLY A 200 -8.29 11.28 2.55
C GLY A 200 -7.59 10.64 3.75
N ASP A 201 -7.66 9.33 3.95
CA ASP A 201 -6.96 8.61 5.04
C ASP A 201 -5.57 8.17 4.54
N ALA A 202 -4.62 9.09 4.53
CA ALA A 202 -3.27 8.85 4.00
C ALA A 202 -2.52 7.78 4.79
N ASN A 203 -2.73 7.71 6.11
CA ASN A 203 -2.03 6.76 6.96
C ASN A 203 -2.79 5.42 7.18
N LEU A 204 -3.97 5.28 6.55
CA LEU A 204 -4.81 4.08 6.58
C LEU A 204 -5.15 3.61 8.00
N ASN A 205 -5.41 4.56 8.91
CA ASN A 205 -5.81 4.24 10.29
C ASN A 205 -7.33 4.12 10.48
N GLY A 206 -8.12 4.33 9.42
CA GLY A 206 -9.58 4.31 9.44
C GLY A 206 -10.22 5.63 9.84
N CYS A 207 -9.44 6.71 9.93
CA CYS A 207 -9.93 8.04 10.28
C CYS A 207 -9.24 9.11 9.44
N VAL A 208 -10.04 9.98 8.83
CA VAL A 208 -9.57 11.11 8.03
C VAL A 208 -9.43 12.35 8.90
N ASP A 209 -8.21 12.75 9.21
CA ASP A 209 -7.95 13.84 10.16
C ASP A 209 -6.78 14.77 9.80
N GLY A 210 -6.31 15.55 10.79
CA GLY A 210 -5.23 16.52 10.60
C GLY A 210 -3.85 15.90 10.36
N LEU A 211 -3.64 14.63 10.72
CA LEU A 211 -2.42 13.90 10.40
C LEU A 211 -2.37 13.59 8.90
N ASP A 212 -3.50 13.22 8.30
CA ASP A 212 -3.55 12.97 6.85
C ASP A 212 -3.38 14.25 6.05
N TYR A 213 -3.95 15.36 6.52
CA TYR A 213 -3.68 16.68 5.98
C TYR A 213 -2.18 17.02 6.04
N SER A 214 -1.50 16.64 7.11
CA SER A 214 -0.07 16.87 7.25
C SER A 214 0.71 16.11 6.18
N CYS A 215 0.35 14.84 5.92
CA CYS A 215 0.92 14.05 4.82
C CYS A 215 0.75 14.74 3.46
N TRP A 216 -0.49 15.15 3.13
CA TRP A 216 -0.78 15.88 1.89
C TRP A 216 0.03 17.19 1.79
N SER A 217 0.00 18.01 2.84
CA SER A 217 0.60 19.36 2.80
C SER A 217 2.13 19.33 2.64
N LEU A 218 2.79 18.29 3.17
CA LEU A 218 4.24 18.08 3.02
C LEU A 218 4.64 17.63 1.61
N ASN A 219 3.69 17.09 0.83
CA ASN A 219 3.93 16.56 -0.50
C ASN A 219 3.22 17.36 -1.62
N TYR A 220 2.64 18.51 -1.30
CA TYR A 220 1.92 19.34 -2.28
C TYR A 220 2.79 19.68 -3.51
N LEU A 221 2.23 19.46 -4.71
CA LEU A 221 2.86 19.58 -6.03
C LEU A 221 4.06 18.64 -6.26
N SER A 222 4.17 17.57 -5.49
CA SER A 222 5.16 16.51 -5.71
C SER A 222 4.51 15.29 -6.34
N ALA A 223 5.32 14.47 -7.03
CA ALA A 223 4.88 13.13 -7.41
C ALA A 223 4.48 12.38 -6.13
N GLY A 224 3.24 11.90 -6.08
CA GLY A 224 2.60 11.32 -4.91
C GLY A 224 2.44 9.81 -4.98
N GLY A 225 2.17 9.22 -3.83
CA GLY A 225 1.46 7.95 -3.71
C GLY A 225 0.39 8.15 -2.65
N TRP A 226 -0.39 7.13 -2.33
CA TRP A 226 -1.51 7.28 -1.40
C TRP A 226 -1.09 7.89 -0.05
N VAL A 227 0.02 7.40 0.51
CA VAL A 227 0.59 7.90 1.78
C VAL A 227 1.09 9.35 1.67
N GLY A 228 1.47 9.78 0.46
CA GLY A 228 1.82 11.17 0.17
C GLY A 228 0.60 12.09 0.04
N GLY A 229 -0.61 11.55 -0.03
CA GLY A 229 -1.85 12.30 -0.20
C GLY A 229 -2.32 12.42 -1.65
N ASP A 230 -1.84 11.57 -2.55
CA ASP A 230 -2.50 11.35 -3.86
C ASP A 230 -3.68 10.39 -3.66
N PHE A 231 -4.87 10.97 -3.48
CA PHE A 231 -6.10 10.26 -3.19
C PHE A 231 -6.96 10.05 -4.44
N ASN A 232 -6.69 10.76 -5.54
CA ASN A 232 -7.43 10.60 -6.80
C ASN A 232 -6.72 9.68 -7.82
N PHE A 233 -5.54 9.15 -7.48
CA PHE A 233 -4.74 8.21 -8.29
C PHE A 233 -4.16 8.82 -9.58
N ASP A 234 -3.93 10.14 -9.62
CA ASP A 234 -3.38 10.81 -10.82
C ASP A 234 -1.84 10.93 -10.81
N GLY A 235 -1.20 10.48 -9.73
CA GLY A 235 0.25 10.45 -9.57
C GLY A 235 0.84 11.76 -9.02
N ILE A 236 0.03 12.78 -8.76
CA ILE A 236 0.47 14.08 -8.24
C ILE A 236 -0.36 14.45 -7.02
N THR A 237 0.29 14.85 -5.93
CA THR A 237 -0.42 15.32 -4.74
C THR A 237 -0.75 16.81 -4.88
N ASP A 238 -2.02 17.17 -5.12
CA ASP A 238 -2.43 18.56 -5.40
C ASP A 238 -3.78 19.00 -4.77
N GLY A 239 -4.37 20.09 -5.29
CA GLY A 239 -5.62 20.64 -4.77
C GLY A 239 -6.85 19.76 -5.02
N LEU A 240 -6.82 18.83 -5.97
CA LEU A 240 -7.89 17.85 -6.18
C LEU A 240 -7.92 16.82 -5.06
N ASP A 241 -6.74 16.39 -4.58
CA ASP A 241 -6.64 15.52 -3.41
C ASP A 241 -7.09 16.18 -2.13
N TYR A 242 -6.82 17.48 -1.99
CA TYR A 242 -7.35 18.24 -0.86
C TYR A 242 -8.88 18.16 -0.80
N ASN A 243 -9.57 18.19 -1.95
CA ASN A 243 -11.02 18.03 -1.97
C ASN A 243 -11.44 16.66 -1.47
N ASN A 244 -10.72 15.59 -1.84
CA ASN A 244 -10.97 14.24 -1.34
C ASN A 244 -10.82 14.17 0.18
N TRP A 245 -9.74 14.72 0.74
CA TRP A 245 -9.57 14.81 2.19
C TRP A 245 -10.67 15.65 2.85
N SER A 246 -10.94 16.86 2.34
CA SER A 246 -11.88 17.79 2.95
C SER A 246 -13.32 17.27 2.95
N LEU A 247 -13.72 16.51 1.93
CA LEU A 247 -15.05 15.90 1.85
C LEU A 247 -15.25 14.78 2.88
N HIS A 248 -14.16 14.13 3.30
CA HIS A 248 -14.20 13.02 4.25
C HIS A 248 -13.67 13.37 5.63
N TYR A 249 -13.32 14.65 5.91
CA TYR A 249 -12.77 15.05 7.20
C TYR A 249 -13.67 14.65 8.37
N GLY A 250 -13.10 13.92 9.34
CA GLY A 250 -13.81 13.35 10.49
C GLY A 250 -14.46 11.99 10.21
N TYR A 251 -14.45 11.48 8.98
CA TYR A 251 -14.95 10.13 8.71
C TYR A 251 -14.16 9.09 9.50
N GLY A 252 -14.86 8.15 10.14
CA GLY A 252 -14.26 7.05 10.91
C GLY A 252 -13.57 7.44 12.21
N CYS A 253 -13.52 8.74 12.50
CA CYS A 253 -12.85 9.29 13.66
C CYS A 253 -13.73 9.27 14.92
N PRO A 254 -13.27 8.68 16.05
CA PRO A 254 -14.01 8.66 17.32
C PRO A 254 -14.57 10.00 17.84
N TRP A 255 -13.94 11.12 17.49
CA TRP A 255 -14.31 12.46 17.95
C TRP A 255 -15.28 13.17 17.02
N ALA A 256 -15.42 12.74 15.76
CA ALA A 256 -16.33 13.38 14.81
C ALA A 256 -17.81 13.17 15.18
N GLY A 257 -18.12 12.09 15.90
CA GLY A 257 -19.44 11.84 16.47
C GLY A 257 -19.69 12.49 17.84
N ALA A 258 -18.66 13.08 18.46
CA ALA A 258 -18.85 13.87 19.67
C ALA A 258 -19.47 15.20 19.22
N GLY A 259 -20.81 15.29 19.25
CA GLY A 259 -21.52 16.53 18.99
C GLY A 259 -20.81 17.66 19.71
N ILE A 260 -20.24 18.58 18.92
CA ILE A 260 -19.54 19.75 19.45
C ILE A 260 -20.45 20.33 20.52
N PRO A 261 -20.04 20.38 21.80
CA PRO A 261 -20.89 20.96 22.84
C PRO A 261 -21.31 22.31 22.30
N GLU A 262 -22.61 22.49 22.05
CA GLU A 262 -23.11 23.72 21.44
C GLU A 262 -22.40 24.85 22.17
N PRO A 263 -21.67 25.73 21.47
CA PRO A 263 -20.91 26.77 22.14
C PRO A 263 -21.90 27.42 23.08
N SER A 264 -21.47 27.67 24.31
CA SER A 264 -22.33 28.16 25.40
C SER A 264 -22.95 29.54 25.09
N CYS A 265 -22.95 29.99 23.84
CA CYS A 265 -23.87 30.91 23.18
C CYS A 265 -25.27 30.91 23.79
N THR A 266 -25.89 29.77 24.09
CA THR A 266 -27.20 29.76 24.75
C THR A 266 -27.13 30.34 26.17
N VAL A 267 -26.11 29.98 26.93
CA VAL A 267 -25.83 30.55 28.27
C VAL A 267 -25.43 32.03 28.16
N VAL A 268 -24.61 32.41 27.19
CA VAL A 268 -24.19 33.80 26.93
C VAL A 268 -25.39 34.66 26.53
N LEU A 269 -26.30 34.15 25.69
CA LEU A 269 -27.54 34.83 25.30
C LEU A 269 -28.49 34.98 26.48
N ILE A 270 -28.65 33.94 27.30
CA ILE A 270 -29.47 34.01 28.53
C ILE A 270 -28.91 35.06 29.49
N LEU A 271 -27.60 35.09 29.72
CA LEU A 271 -26.95 36.08 30.57
C LEU A 271 -27.04 37.50 29.98
N ALA A 272 -26.90 37.66 28.66
CA ALA A 272 -27.06 38.94 27.99
C ALA A 272 -28.50 39.47 28.10
N VAL A 273 -29.51 38.62 27.88
CA VAL A 273 -30.93 39.00 28.04
C VAL A 273 -31.25 39.35 29.49
N TRP A 274 -30.70 38.60 30.45
CA TRP A 274 -30.93 38.84 31.87
C TRP A 274 -30.31 40.15 32.36
N THR A 275 -29.09 40.48 31.92
CA THR A 275 -28.44 41.76 32.22
C THR A 275 -29.15 42.94 31.57
N LEU A 276 -29.68 42.78 30.35
CA LEU A 276 -30.50 43.80 29.67
C LEU A 276 -31.86 44.02 30.35
N ARG A 277 -32.50 42.96 30.87
CA ARG A 277 -33.76 43.06 31.63
C ARG A 277 -33.58 43.71 33.00
N ARG A 278 -32.42 43.60 33.63
CA ARG A 278 -32.09 44.28 34.90
C ARG A 278 -31.77 45.77 34.75
N ARG A 279 -31.60 46.26 33.51
CA ARG A 279 -31.30 47.67 33.19
C ARG A 279 -32.51 48.49 32.74
N ARG A 280 -33.71 47.88 32.69
CA ARG A 280 -34.99 48.58 32.51
C ARG A 280 -35.75 48.56 33.82
#